data_AF-A0A5K0XAT1-F1
#
_entry.id   AF-A0A5K0XAT1-F1
#
_cell.length_a   1.000
_cell.length_b   1.000
_cell.length_c   1.000
_cell.angle_alpha   90.00
_cell.angle_beta   90.00
_cell.angle_gamma   90.00
#
_symmetry.space_group_name_H-M   'P 1'
#
loop_
_entity.id
_entity.type
_entity.pdbx_description
1 polymer ?
#
loop_
_entity_poly.entity_id
_entity_poly.type
_entity_poly.pdbx_seq_one_letter_code
_entity_poly.pdbx_strand_id
1 'polypeptide(L)'
;FLMEGASPKHVEVFRRYQGNAEKFMCSCLGKSGGGGRNVRRTPGGLLYLQHWNNLQFVTSASFLLSIYSDLLSSSRSSLRCSSGAVAHPAELLLFAKSQ
;
A
#
# COMPACT_ATOMS: atom_id res chain seq x y z
N PHE A 1 6.74 4.35 16.92
CA PHE A 1 5.99 3.10 16.77
C PHE A 1 6.79 1.93 16.17
N LEU A 2 7.41 1.99 14.99
CA LEU A 2 8.36 0.93 14.53
C LEU A 2 9.83 1.34 14.60
N MET A 3 10.09 2.63 14.39
CA MET A 3 11.43 3.24 14.46
C MET A 3 11.78 3.75 15.86
N GLU A 4 10.79 3.79 16.74
CA GLU A 4 10.90 4.40 18.06
C GLU A 4 11.54 3.38 19.02
N GLY A 5 12.68 3.75 19.59
CA GLY A 5 13.51 2.83 20.39
C GLY A 5 14.41 1.89 19.56
N ALA A 6 14.41 2.00 18.23
CA ALA A 6 15.28 1.19 17.39
C ALA A 6 16.72 1.73 17.35
N SER A 7 17.72 0.83 17.41
CA SER A 7 19.12 1.17 17.17
C SER A 7 19.31 1.81 15.78
N PRO A 8 20.26 2.75 15.60
CA PRO A 8 20.49 3.42 14.31
C PRO A 8 20.64 2.47 13.11
N LYS A 9 21.25 1.30 13.32
CA LYS A 9 21.41 0.27 12.27
C LYS A 9 20.06 -0.30 11.81
N HIS A 10 19.09 -0.45 12.71
CA HIS A 10 17.77 -1.00 12.41
C HIS A 10 16.84 0.04 11.79
N VAL A 11 16.98 1.32 12.15
CA VAL A 11 16.17 2.42 11.58
C VAL A 11 16.30 2.46 10.05
N GLU A 12 17.51 2.33 9.51
CA GLU A 12 17.72 2.32 8.06
C GLU A 12 17.03 1.13 7.39
N VAL A 13 17.10 -0.05 8.00
CA VAL A 13 16.43 -1.26 7.50
C VAL A 13 14.91 -1.08 7.53
N PHE A 14 14.36 -0.54 8.62
CA PHE A 14 12.92 -0.29 8.74
C PHE A 14 12.44 0.77 7.74
N ARG A 15 13.25 1.78 7.41
CA ARG A 15 12.91 2.75 6.35
C ARG A 15 12.77 2.08 4.99
N ARG A 16 13.62 1.11 4.68
CA ARG A 16 13.52 0.34 3.44
C ARG A 16 12.25 -0.51 3.41
N TYR A 17 11.91 -1.18 4.51
CA TYR A 17 10.64 -1.92 4.60
C TYR A 17 9.42 -1.01 4.45
N GLN A 18 9.43 0.14 5.11
CA GLN A 18 8.39 1.15 4.95
C GLN A 18 8.28 1.60 3.48
N GLY A 19 9.40 1.94 2.83
CA GLY A 19 9.40 2.34 1.42
C GLY A 19 8.85 1.25 0.49
N ASN A 20 9.13 -0.02 0.76
CA ASN A 20 8.54 -1.14 0.02
C ASN A 20 7.02 -1.24 0.23
N ALA A 21 6.56 -1.07 1.47
CA ALA A 21 5.13 -1.06 1.78
C ALA A 21 4.42 0.10 1.07
N GLU A 22 4.96 1.32 1.15
CA GLU A 22 4.39 2.50 0.49
C GLU A 22 4.30 2.32 -1.03
N LYS A 23 5.37 1.79 -1.64
CA LYS A 23 5.38 1.47 -3.08
C LYS A 23 4.31 0.44 -3.45
N PHE A 24 4.11 -0.58 -2.63
CA PHE A 24 3.05 -1.58 -2.84
C PHE A 24 1.65 -0.95 -2.75
N MET A 25 1.36 -0.18 -1.68
CA MET A 25 0.06 0.50 -1.52
C MET A 25 -0.23 1.44 -2.69
N CYS A 26 0.76 2.24 -3.11
CA CYS A 26 0.66 3.12 -4.26
C CYS A 26 0.39 2.34 -5.57
N SER A 27 1.01 1.18 -5.75
CA SER A 27 0.77 0.31 -6.91
C SER A 27 -0.65 -0.24 -6.95
N CYS A 28 -1.17 -0.69 -5.80
CA CYS A 28 -2.55 -1.14 -5.68
C CYS A 28 -3.56 -0.03 -6.00
N LEU A 29 -3.31 1.20 -5.52
CA LEU A 29 -4.16 2.37 -5.77
C LEU A 29 -4.07 2.92 -7.20
N GLY A 30 -3.11 2.48 -8.01
CA GLY A 30 -2.87 3.05 -9.34
C GLY A 30 -2.08 4.36 -9.33
N LYS A 31 -1.42 4.68 -8.21
CA LYS A 31 -0.75 5.95 -7.92
C LYS A 31 0.78 5.89 -8.04
N SER A 32 1.37 4.87 -8.64
CA SER A 32 2.85 4.74 -8.75
C SER A 32 3.51 5.71 -9.74
N GLY A 33 2.75 6.38 -10.61
CA GLY A 33 3.25 7.32 -11.63
C GLY A 33 3.84 6.65 -12.88
N GLY A 34 4.31 7.46 -13.84
CA GLY A 34 4.75 6.98 -15.16
C GLY A 34 5.96 6.05 -15.18
N GLY A 35 6.82 6.10 -14.16
CA GLY A 35 7.95 5.16 -13.99
C GLY A 35 7.65 3.96 -13.09
N GLY A 36 6.45 3.89 -12.49
CA GLY A 36 6.05 2.85 -11.55
C GLY A 36 5.05 1.87 -12.16
N ARG A 37 5.16 0.58 -11.80
CA ARG A 37 4.20 -0.43 -12.24
C ARG A 37 3.02 -0.49 -11.28
N ASN A 38 1.85 -0.06 -11.74
CA ASN A 38 0.58 -0.26 -11.02
C ASN A 38 0.08 -1.70 -11.19
N VAL A 39 -0.65 -2.21 -10.21
CA VAL A 39 -1.31 -3.51 -10.33
C VAL A 39 -2.44 -3.39 -11.36
N ARG A 40 -2.55 -4.35 -12.27
CA ARG A 40 -3.62 -4.38 -13.27
C ARG A 40 -4.96 -4.60 -12.57
N ARG A 41 -6.05 -4.19 -13.22
CA ARG A 41 -7.42 -4.42 -12.72
C ARG A 41 -8.25 -5.10 -13.79
N THR A 42 -9.22 -5.90 -13.37
CA THR A 42 -10.29 -6.39 -14.26
C THR A 42 -11.20 -5.22 -14.67
N PRO A 43 -12.06 -5.37 -15.69
CA PRO A 43 -13.04 -4.34 -16.05
C PRO A 43 -13.97 -3.93 -14.89
N GLY A 44 -14.22 -4.84 -13.95
CA GLY A 44 -15.01 -4.57 -12.75
C GLY A 44 -14.23 -3.93 -11.59
N GLY A 45 -12.94 -3.64 -11.77
CA GLY A 45 -12.11 -2.94 -10.77
C GLY A 45 -11.36 -3.82 -9.77
N LEU A 46 -11.51 -5.16 -9.85
CA LEU A 46 -10.77 -6.11 -9.01
C LEU A 46 -9.28 -6.09 -9.37
N LEU A 47 -8.39 -6.01 -8.38
CA LEU A 47 -6.95 -6.19 -8.55
C LEU A 47 -6.68 -7.53 -9.26
N TYR A 48 -5.79 -7.51 -10.24
CA TYR A 48 -5.53 -8.67 -11.09
C TYR A 48 -4.04 -8.90 -11.26
N LEU A 49 -3.52 -9.92 -10.59
CA LEU A 49 -2.11 -10.31 -10.68
C LEU A 49 -1.91 -11.55 -11.55
N GLN A 50 -2.83 -12.51 -11.46
CA GLN A 50 -2.71 -13.80 -12.14
C GLN A 50 -4.08 -14.36 -12.54
N HIS A 51 -4.08 -15.28 -13.50
CA HIS A 51 -5.29 -15.89 -14.04
C HIS A 51 -5.93 -16.88 -13.06
N TRP A 52 -5.11 -17.59 -12.30
CA TRP A 52 -5.53 -18.62 -11.35
C TRP A 52 -5.39 -18.14 -9.92
N ASN A 53 -6.38 -18.44 -9.07
CA ASN A 53 -6.34 -18.09 -7.64
C ASN A 53 -6.04 -16.60 -7.37
N ASN A 54 -6.54 -15.70 -8.22
CA ASN A 54 -6.33 -14.27 -8.08
C ASN A 54 -6.87 -13.74 -6.75
N LEU A 55 -7.97 -14.31 -6.25
CA LEU A 55 -8.59 -13.89 -4.99
C LEU A 55 -7.68 -14.10 -3.77
N GLN A 56 -6.76 -15.07 -3.78
CA GLN A 56 -5.76 -15.18 -2.70
C GLN A 56 -4.86 -13.95 -2.66
N PHE A 57 -4.46 -13.44 -3.83
CA PHE A 57 -3.69 -12.19 -3.92
C PHE A 57 -4.55 -10.98 -3.52
N VAL A 58 -5.77 -10.87 -4.07
CA VAL A 58 -6.68 -9.75 -3.79
C VAL A 58 -6.93 -9.63 -2.29
N THR A 59 -7.38 -10.70 -1.64
CA THR A 59 -7.71 -10.70 -0.21
C THR A 59 -6.49 -10.38 0.67
N SER A 60 -5.31 -10.91 0.33
CA SER A 60 -4.06 -10.55 1.02
C SER A 60 -3.70 -9.08 0.84
N ALA A 61 -3.88 -8.53 -0.36
CA ALA A 61 -3.67 -7.11 -0.63
C ALA A 61 -4.69 -6.23 0.13
N SER A 62 -5.98 -6.60 0.15
CA SER A 62 -7.03 -5.92 0.91
C SER A 62 -6.72 -5.87 2.41
N PHE A 63 -6.23 -6.99 2.96
CA PHE A 63 -5.81 -7.05 4.35
C PHE A 63 -4.64 -6.08 4.63
N LEU A 64 -3.60 -6.10 3.80
CA LEU A 64 -2.45 -5.19 3.95
C LEU A 64 -2.86 -3.72 3.81
N LEU A 65 -3.70 -3.38 2.84
CA LEU A 65 -4.23 -2.02 2.64
C LEU A 65 -5.02 -1.54 3.87
N SER A 66 -5.82 -2.42 4.48
CA SER A 66 -6.59 -2.11 5.68
C SER A 66 -5.68 -1.84 6.87
N ILE A 67 -4.69 -2.71 7.12
CA ILE A 67 -3.71 -2.51 8.19
C ILE A 67 -2.91 -1.23 7.99
N TYR A 68 -2.51 -0.92 6.75
CA TYR A 68 -1.76 0.29 6.45
C TYR A 68 -2.60 1.57 6.60
N SER A 69 -3.89 1.52 6.28
CA SER A 69 -4.84 2.59 6.60
C SER A 69 -4.86 2.89 8.10
N ASP A 70 -4.96 1.85 8.94
CA ASP A 70 -4.98 2.03 10.40
C ASP A 70 -3.65 2.57 10.93
N LEU A 71 -2.52 2.12 10.38
CA LEU A 71 -1.20 2.65 10.69
C LEU A 71 -1.06 4.14 10.35
N LEU A 72 -1.54 4.57 9.18
CA LEU A 72 -1.50 5.98 8.79
C LEU A 72 -2.45 6.82 9.66
N SER A 73 -3.62 6.28 9.99
CA SER A 73 -4.60 6.96 10.86
C SER A 73 -4.05 7.19 12.26
N SER A 74 -3.48 6.16 12.87
CA SER A 74 -2.90 6.23 14.23
C SER A 74 -1.70 7.18 14.30
N SER A 75 -0.90 7.26 13.23
CA SER A 75 0.23 8.19 13.12
C SER A 75 -0.16 9.58 12.59
N ARG A 76 -1.44 9.83 12.31
CA ARG A 76 -1.95 11.09 11.72
C ARG A 76 -1.20 11.48 10.44
N SER A 77 -0.84 10.49 9.64
CA SER A 77 -0.05 10.65 8.43
C SER A 77 -0.85 10.28 7.17
N SER A 78 -0.24 10.48 6.00
CA SER A 78 -0.81 10.13 4.69
C SER A 78 0.24 9.43 3.85
N LEU A 79 -0.20 8.58 2.93
CA LEU A 79 0.67 7.88 2.00
C LEU A 79 1.10 8.85 0.89
N ARG A 80 2.40 9.02 0.70
CA ARG A 80 2.98 9.81 -0.39
C ARG A 80 3.59 8.89 -1.42
N CYS A 81 3.02 8.88 -2.62
CA CYS A 81 3.54 8.09 -3.73
C CYS A 81 4.65 8.83 -4.48
N SER A 82 5.56 8.09 -5.11
CA SER A 82 6.65 8.65 -5.91
C SER A 82 6.18 9.50 -7.11
N SER A 83 4.92 9.34 -7.52
CA SER A 83 4.25 10.18 -8.51
C SER A 83 3.91 11.59 -8.03
N GLY A 84 4.07 11.88 -6.74
CA GLY A 84 3.55 13.09 -6.08
C GLY A 84 2.10 12.95 -5.62
N ALA A 85 1.40 11.86 -5.97
CA ALA A 85 0.05 11.61 -5.49
C ALA A 85 0.05 11.35 -3.97
N VAL A 86 -0.92 11.93 -3.27
CA VAL A 86 -1.17 11.67 -1.86
C VAL A 86 -2.42 10.81 -1.75
N ALA A 87 -2.40 9.81 -0.86
CA ALA A 87 -3.56 9.00 -0.50
C ALA A 87 -3.81 9.08 1.01
N HIS A 88 -5.06 9.36 1.37
CA HIS A 88 -5.47 9.43 2.77
C HIS A 88 -5.84 8.04 3.29
N PRO A 89 -5.76 7.80 4.61
CA PRO A 89 -6.10 6.51 5.19
C PRO A 89 -7.47 5.96 4.74
N ALA A 90 -8.50 6.81 4.75
CA ALA A 90 -9.84 6.45 4.30
C ALA A 90 -9.88 5.94 2.85
N GLU A 91 -9.02 6.46 1.96
CA GLU A 91 -8.93 6.00 0.58
C GLU A 91 -8.39 4.56 0.51
N LEU A 92 -7.36 4.23 1.29
CA LEU A 92 -6.82 2.88 1.37
C LEU A 92 -7.89 1.90 1.87
N LEU A 93 -8.63 2.28 2.92
CA LEU A 93 -9.68 1.44 3.49
C LEU A 93 -10.87 1.25 2.53
N LEU A 94 -11.31 2.32 1.86
CA LEU A 94 -12.38 2.23 0.86
C LEU A 94 -11.97 1.37 -0.32
N PHE A 95 -10.72 1.52 -0.79
CA PHE A 95 -10.19 0.65 -1.83
C PHE A 95 -10.15 -0.80 -1.36
N ALA A 96 -9.61 -1.09 -0.16
CA ALA A 96 -9.60 -2.44 0.40
C ALA A 96 -10.99 -3.08 0.49
N LYS A 97 -12.04 -2.32 0.84
CA LYS A 97 -13.43 -2.81 0.88
C LYS A 97 -14.02 -3.15 -0.50
N SER A 98 -13.49 -2.53 -1.56
CA SER A 98 -13.93 -2.79 -2.94
C SER A 98 -13.27 -4.03 -3.56
N GLN A 99 -12.28 -4.60 -2.89
CA GLN A 99 -11.46 -5.73 -3.34
C GLN A 99 -11.91 -7.02 -2.68
#